data_AF-A0A1N6FG29-F1
#
_entry.id   AF-A0A1N6FG29-F1
#
_cell.length_a   1.000
_cell.length_b   1.000
_cell.length_c   1.000
_cell.angle_alpha   90.00
_cell.angle_beta   90.00
_cell.angle_gamma   90.00
#
_symmetry.space_group_name_H-M   'P 1'
#
loop_
_entity.id
_entity.type
_entity.pdbx_description
1 polymer ?
#
loop_
_entity_poly.entity_id
_entity_poly.type
_entity_poly.pdbx_seq_one_letter_code
_entity_poly.pdbx_strand_id
1 'polypeptide(L)'
;MHRLLALVAITFSIFVTSPVSAQEKSAAKEGFAFPSDGSATILVFRPDISVGEQSAGGLNEPNVEWTETARTLLTEELTKADVTSQHRFVFLPDYEGDDGKLVSDYRNLFKAVTGSVLTHKLFVGNRLPTKKKVDSLEYNMGNGTQKLAELGGGQYGLFFCTYDSYGSAGRKAAQAVGMLGCLIGACVIVPSGVHIGYAGLVDLETGDLVWVNADGSMGGDVRELEGAQKRVAQLLEDFPLPAEGTVGGAVIKTAVTEQAETEEATQEDAGITGEPDEKVEAAVEETIESEPVEPVVEPVSSEPASTPTD
;
A
#
# COMPACT_ATOMS: atom_id res chain seq x y z
N MET A 1 13.44 67.68 -22.92
CA MET A 1 13.82 67.16 -21.59
C MET A 1 12.51 66.89 -20.87
N HIS A 2 12.04 65.72 -20.46
CA HIS A 2 12.47 64.33 -20.52
C HIS A 2 11.24 63.46 -20.85
N ARG A 3 11.48 62.36 -21.56
CA ARG A 3 10.53 61.28 -21.82
C ARG A 3 10.46 60.39 -20.57
N LEU A 4 9.27 60.02 -20.10
CA LEU A 4 9.05 58.83 -19.26
C LEU A 4 7.55 58.45 -19.35
N LEU A 5 7.20 57.45 -20.16
CA LEU A 5 7.12 56.01 -19.83
C LEU A 5 5.85 55.65 -19.05
N ALA A 6 4.83 55.21 -19.78
CA ALA A 6 3.77 54.34 -19.27
C ALA A 6 3.36 53.39 -20.40
N LEU A 7 4.15 52.33 -20.59
CA LEU A 7 3.82 51.21 -21.45
C LEU A 7 3.63 50.02 -20.51
N VAL A 8 2.38 49.77 -20.14
CA VAL A 8 1.98 48.62 -19.33
C VAL A 8 2.06 47.39 -20.24
N ALA A 9 3.22 46.72 -20.22
CA ALA A 9 3.38 45.42 -20.82
C ALA A 9 2.81 44.38 -19.84
N ILE A 10 1.61 43.88 -20.14
CA ILE A 10 1.02 42.71 -19.50
C ILE A 10 1.87 41.50 -19.91
N THR A 11 2.84 41.13 -19.07
CA THR A 11 3.59 39.88 -19.22
C THR A 11 2.68 38.73 -18.79
N PHE A 12 2.09 38.07 -19.79
CA PHE A 12 1.35 36.83 -19.64
C PHE A 12 2.34 35.73 -19.23
N SER A 13 2.37 35.39 -17.94
CA SER A 13 3.22 34.33 -17.41
C SER A 13 2.66 33.00 -17.89
N ILE A 14 3.29 32.42 -18.92
CA ILE A 14 2.98 31.08 -19.42
C ILE A 14 3.39 30.10 -18.32
N PHE A 15 2.42 29.59 -17.56
CA PHE A 15 2.61 28.39 -16.76
C PHE A 15 2.87 27.25 -17.73
N VAL A 16 4.15 26.87 -17.88
CA VAL A 16 4.53 25.62 -18.51
C VAL A 16 4.06 24.52 -17.58
N THR A 17 2.87 23.98 -17.84
CA THR A 17 2.43 22.72 -17.25
C THR A 17 3.30 21.63 -17.84
N SER A 18 4.41 21.33 -17.18
CA SER A 18 5.16 20.11 -17.48
C SER A 18 4.20 18.93 -17.32
N PRO A 19 4.10 18.01 -18.29
CA PRO A 19 3.33 16.80 -18.10
C PRO A 19 3.91 16.09 -16.86
N VAL A 20 3.06 15.84 -15.87
CA VAL A 20 3.37 14.93 -14.77
C VAL A 20 3.60 13.58 -15.44
N SER A 21 4.86 13.16 -15.51
CA SER A 21 5.18 11.81 -15.96
C SER A 21 4.58 10.85 -14.95
N ALA A 22 3.47 10.21 -15.30
CA ALA A 22 2.84 9.20 -14.46
C ALA A 22 3.88 8.09 -14.22
N GLN A 23 4.30 7.92 -12.97
CA GLN A 23 5.14 6.82 -12.57
C GLN A 23 4.34 5.53 -12.77
N GLU A 24 4.84 4.58 -13.56
CA GLU A 24 4.28 3.23 -13.61
C GLU A 24 4.41 2.63 -12.21
N LYS A 25 3.26 2.34 -11.57
CA LYS A 25 3.21 1.70 -10.25
C LYS A 25 3.18 0.18 -10.38
N SER A 26 2.50 -0.31 -11.42
CA SER A 26 2.32 -1.74 -11.70
C SER A 26 2.98 -2.14 -13.02
N ALA A 27 3.39 -3.41 -13.11
CA ALA A 27 3.90 -4.01 -14.33
C ALA A 27 3.51 -5.49 -14.37
N ALA A 28 3.04 -5.95 -15.53
CA ALA A 28 2.81 -7.35 -15.83
C ALA A 28 3.77 -7.83 -16.94
N LYS A 29 4.08 -9.12 -16.94
CA LYS A 29 4.84 -9.75 -18.03
C LYS A 29 3.97 -9.78 -19.28
N GLU A 30 4.55 -9.39 -20.41
CA GLU A 30 3.84 -9.32 -21.69
C GLU A 30 3.28 -10.70 -22.08
N GLY A 31 1.98 -10.74 -22.38
CA GLY A 31 1.28 -11.98 -22.72
C GLY A 31 0.98 -12.91 -21.54
N PHE A 32 1.26 -12.50 -20.30
CA PHE A 32 0.85 -13.25 -19.13
C PHE A 32 -0.67 -13.20 -18.96
N ALA A 33 -1.27 -14.38 -18.83
CA ALA A 33 -2.64 -14.56 -18.38
C ALA A 33 -2.70 -15.84 -17.56
N PHE A 34 -3.57 -15.86 -16.55
CA PHE A 34 -3.82 -17.09 -15.80
C PHE A 34 -4.47 -18.15 -16.70
N PRO A 35 -4.27 -19.45 -16.39
CA PRO A 35 -4.99 -20.54 -17.05
C PRO A 35 -6.51 -20.28 -17.11
N SER A 36 -7.09 -20.40 -18.30
CA SER A 36 -8.51 -20.13 -18.56
C SER A 36 -9.48 -21.13 -17.92
N ASP A 37 -8.96 -22.26 -17.41
CA ASP A 37 -9.72 -23.26 -16.69
C ASP A 37 -9.93 -22.93 -15.20
N GLY A 38 -9.39 -21.80 -14.72
CA GLY A 38 -9.52 -21.34 -13.34
C GLY A 38 -8.75 -22.21 -12.34
N SER A 39 -7.84 -23.08 -12.80
CA SER A 39 -7.10 -24.00 -11.96
C SER A 39 -5.93 -23.36 -11.17
N ALA A 40 -5.67 -22.07 -11.43
CA ALA A 40 -4.54 -21.35 -10.86
C ALA A 40 -4.59 -21.34 -9.32
N THR A 41 -3.58 -21.95 -8.72
CA THR A 41 -3.39 -22.00 -7.28
C THR A 41 -2.24 -21.09 -6.90
N ILE A 42 -2.54 -20.09 -6.09
CA ILE A 42 -1.61 -19.05 -5.68
C ILE A 42 -1.24 -19.28 -4.22
N LEU A 43 0.03 -19.58 -3.97
CA LEU A 43 0.59 -19.66 -2.63
C LEU A 43 0.83 -18.27 -2.10
N VAL A 44 0.23 -17.92 -0.96
CA VAL A 44 0.48 -16.64 -0.30
C VAL A 44 1.52 -16.86 0.79
N PHE A 45 2.67 -16.23 0.63
CA PHE A 45 3.70 -16.21 1.66
C PHE A 45 3.31 -15.23 2.75
N ARG A 46 3.66 -15.53 4.00
CA ARG A 46 3.48 -14.60 5.13
C ARG A 46 4.01 -13.22 4.72
N PRO A 47 3.19 -12.15 4.79
CA PRO A 47 3.63 -10.81 4.47
C PRO A 47 4.88 -10.39 5.26
N ASP A 48 5.83 -9.77 4.59
CA ASP A 48 6.96 -9.09 5.24
C ASP A 48 6.52 -7.67 5.63
N ILE A 49 6.38 -7.43 6.92
CA ILE A 49 5.80 -6.21 7.48
C ILE A 49 6.74 -5.72 8.57
N SER A 50 7.12 -4.45 8.48
CA SER A 50 7.92 -3.76 9.48
C SER A 50 7.39 -2.34 9.63
N VAL A 51 7.10 -1.96 10.88
CA VAL A 51 6.60 -0.64 11.22
C VAL A 51 7.50 -0.02 12.28
N GLY A 52 7.79 1.26 12.14
CA GLY A 52 8.62 2.01 13.08
C GLY A 52 8.25 3.48 13.19
N GLU A 53 9.03 4.18 14.00
CA GLU A 53 8.97 5.62 14.19
C GLU A 53 10.19 6.29 13.54
N GLN A 54 9.97 7.37 12.81
CA GLN A 54 11.05 8.16 12.23
C GLN A 54 11.38 9.33 13.16
N SER A 55 12.56 9.31 13.75
CA SER A 55 13.03 10.38 14.63
C SER A 55 13.21 11.71 13.90
N ALA A 56 13.40 12.80 14.65
CA ALA A 56 13.69 14.12 14.08
C ALA A 56 14.97 14.10 13.22
N GLY A 57 15.95 13.28 13.59
CA GLY A 57 17.19 13.06 12.83
C GLY A 57 17.02 12.21 11.57
N GLY A 58 15.83 11.67 11.31
CA GLY A 58 15.55 10.79 10.16
C GLY A 58 15.95 9.32 10.37
N LEU A 59 16.34 8.94 11.59
CA LEU A 59 16.59 7.55 11.94
C LEU A 59 15.25 6.81 12.11
N ASN A 60 15.16 5.60 11.56
CA ASN A 60 14.01 4.72 11.82
C ASN A 60 14.27 3.89 13.08
N GLU A 61 13.30 3.90 13.99
CA GLU A 61 13.27 3.16 15.23
C GLU A 61 12.17 2.08 15.12
N PRO A 62 12.53 0.80 14.97
CA PRO A 62 11.56 -0.28 14.84
C PRO A 62 10.63 -0.37 16.06
N ASN A 63 9.35 -0.58 15.82
CA ASN A 63 8.35 -0.76 16.88
C ASN A 63 7.67 -2.14 16.72
N VAL A 64 7.87 -3.01 17.72
CA VAL A 64 7.36 -4.39 17.70
C VAL A 64 5.85 -4.42 17.76
N GLU A 65 5.23 -3.65 18.67
CA GLU A 65 3.78 -3.61 18.83
C GLU A 65 3.10 -3.12 17.55
N TRP A 66 3.59 -2.03 16.96
CA TRP A 66 3.06 -1.50 15.70
C TRP A 66 3.24 -2.48 14.55
N THR A 67 4.37 -3.20 14.52
CA THR A 67 4.63 -4.23 13.51
C THR A 67 3.64 -5.39 13.64
N GLU A 68 3.34 -5.84 14.85
CA GLU A 68 2.40 -6.94 15.08
C GLU A 68 0.94 -6.53 14.84
N THR A 69 0.54 -5.31 15.23
CA THR A 69 -0.78 -4.75 14.89
C THR A 69 -0.96 -4.68 13.38
N ALA A 70 0.00 -4.07 12.67
CA ALA A 70 -0.07 -3.96 11.22
C ALA A 70 -0.04 -5.33 10.53
N ARG A 71 0.74 -6.27 11.06
CA ARG A 71 0.78 -7.64 10.56
C ARG A 71 -0.57 -8.32 10.64
N THR A 72 -1.23 -8.20 11.79
CA THR A 72 -2.55 -8.78 12.02
C THR A 72 -3.56 -8.20 11.03
N LEU A 73 -3.69 -6.88 11.00
CA LEU A 73 -4.65 -6.19 10.13
C LEU A 73 -4.40 -6.44 8.64
N LEU A 74 -3.16 -6.29 8.17
CA LEU A 74 -2.84 -6.51 6.75
C LEU A 74 -3.06 -7.96 6.33
N THR A 75 -2.78 -8.94 7.21
CA THR A 75 -3.02 -10.35 6.89
C THR A 75 -4.52 -10.65 6.82
N GLU A 76 -5.30 -10.13 7.78
CA GLU A 76 -6.76 -10.27 7.76
C GLU A 76 -7.38 -9.64 6.50
N GLU A 77 -7.00 -8.42 6.16
CA GLU A 77 -7.53 -7.74 4.97
C GLU A 77 -7.05 -8.40 3.67
N LEU A 78 -5.84 -8.95 3.64
CA LEU A 78 -5.37 -9.74 2.50
C LEU A 78 -6.22 -10.99 2.27
N THR A 79 -6.71 -11.64 3.33
CA THR A 79 -7.63 -12.79 3.17
C THR A 79 -8.99 -12.40 2.62
N LYS A 80 -9.45 -11.17 2.90
CA LYS A 80 -10.76 -10.64 2.50
C LYS A 80 -10.75 -9.95 1.13
N ALA A 81 -9.59 -9.70 0.54
CA ALA A 81 -9.47 -8.96 -0.71
C ALA A 81 -10.22 -9.64 -1.88
N ASP A 82 -10.91 -8.89 -2.73
CA ASP A 82 -11.76 -9.45 -3.79
C ASP A 82 -11.03 -10.44 -4.71
N VAL A 83 -9.73 -10.22 -4.98
CA VAL A 83 -8.90 -11.12 -5.80
C VAL A 83 -8.79 -12.52 -5.20
N THR A 84 -8.89 -12.68 -3.87
CA THR A 84 -8.86 -13.99 -3.20
C THR A 84 -10.10 -14.82 -3.47
N SER A 85 -11.20 -14.18 -3.87
CA SER A 85 -12.43 -14.86 -4.30
C SER A 85 -12.39 -15.29 -5.77
N GLN A 86 -11.44 -14.79 -6.55
CA GLN A 86 -11.35 -15.02 -8.01
C GLN A 86 -10.37 -16.13 -8.39
N HIS A 87 -9.43 -16.47 -7.51
CA HIS A 87 -8.49 -17.58 -7.71
C HIS A 87 -8.43 -18.46 -6.46
N ARG A 88 -7.75 -19.60 -6.54
CA ARG A 88 -7.52 -20.45 -5.37
C ARG A 88 -6.28 -19.99 -4.61
N PHE A 89 -6.48 -19.26 -3.52
CA PHE A 89 -5.40 -18.83 -2.64
C PHE A 89 -5.13 -19.87 -1.55
N VAL A 90 -3.85 -20.20 -1.33
CA VAL A 90 -3.39 -21.07 -0.25
C VAL A 90 -2.41 -20.27 0.60
N PHE A 91 -2.86 -19.83 1.78
CA PHE A 91 -2.01 -19.14 2.74
C PHE A 91 -1.09 -20.14 3.41
N LEU A 92 0.21 -19.97 3.19
CA LEU A 92 1.20 -20.87 3.74
C LEU A 92 1.39 -20.59 5.24
N PRO A 93 1.53 -21.65 6.07
CA PRO A 93 1.89 -21.48 7.47
C PRO A 93 3.34 -20.99 7.60
N ASP A 94 3.72 -20.63 8.82
CA ASP A 94 5.12 -20.47 9.14
C ASP A 94 5.80 -21.84 9.20
N TYR A 95 6.88 -22.00 8.45
CA TYR A 95 7.69 -23.23 8.42
C TYR A 95 8.92 -23.08 9.30
N GLU A 96 9.38 -24.20 9.85
CA GLU A 96 10.62 -24.31 10.61
C GLU A 96 11.63 -25.21 9.87
N GLY A 97 12.87 -25.27 10.37
CA GLY A 97 13.91 -26.13 9.80
C GLY A 97 14.27 -25.78 8.35
N ASP A 98 14.50 -26.81 7.54
CA ASP A 98 14.93 -26.65 6.14
C ASP A 98 13.86 -25.97 5.27
N ASP A 99 12.57 -26.26 5.51
CA ASP A 99 11.46 -25.62 4.80
C ASP A 99 11.35 -24.14 5.19
N GLY A 100 11.49 -23.82 6.48
CA GLY A 100 11.56 -22.45 6.96
C GLY A 100 12.71 -21.67 6.34
N LYS A 101 13.88 -22.31 6.23
CA LYS A 101 15.03 -21.72 5.55
C LYS A 101 14.76 -21.47 4.06
N LEU A 102 14.18 -22.45 3.35
CA LEU A 102 13.82 -22.33 1.94
C LEU A 102 12.89 -21.14 1.70
N VAL A 103 11.80 -21.05 2.48
CA VAL A 103 10.82 -19.96 2.37
C VAL A 103 11.47 -18.61 2.67
N SER A 104 12.31 -18.53 3.70
CA SER A 104 13.04 -17.30 4.05
C SER A 104 14.01 -16.86 2.95
N ASP A 105 14.79 -17.79 2.40
CA ASP A 105 15.74 -17.52 1.31
C ASP A 105 15.00 -16.93 0.09
N TYR A 106 13.87 -17.52 -0.31
CA TYR A 106 13.10 -17.03 -1.46
C TYR A 106 12.33 -15.74 -1.20
N ARG A 107 11.88 -15.49 0.04
CA ARG A 107 11.32 -14.17 0.42
C ARG A 107 12.39 -13.08 0.31
N ASN A 108 13.61 -13.36 0.75
CA ASN A 108 14.74 -12.42 0.63
C ASN A 108 15.16 -12.23 -0.84
N LEU A 109 15.17 -13.30 -1.63
CA LEU A 109 15.44 -13.22 -3.06
C LEU A 109 14.37 -12.38 -3.78
N PHE A 110 13.09 -12.59 -3.47
CA PHE A 110 12.00 -11.77 -3.99
C PHE A 110 12.25 -10.29 -3.68
N LYS A 111 12.58 -9.93 -2.44
CA LYS A 111 12.89 -8.54 -2.05
C LYS A 111 14.05 -7.96 -2.86
N ALA A 112 15.11 -8.74 -3.09
CA ALA A 112 16.25 -8.30 -3.88
C ALA A 112 15.88 -8.08 -5.36
N VAL A 113 15.15 -9.01 -5.97
CA VAL A 113 14.68 -8.91 -7.36
C VAL A 113 13.73 -7.73 -7.51
N THR A 114 12.71 -7.63 -6.66
CA THR A 114 11.72 -6.55 -6.70
C THR A 114 12.37 -5.20 -6.42
N GLY A 115 13.32 -5.10 -5.47
CA GLY A 115 14.10 -3.89 -5.26
C GLY A 115 14.84 -3.41 -6.52
N SER A 116 15.36 -4.33 -7.34
CA SER A 116 15.94 -4.02 -8.65
C SER A 116 14.88 -3.55 -9.65
N VAL A 117 13.68 -4.17 -9.67
CA VAL A 117 12.55 -3.72 -10.51
C VAL A 117 12.13 -2.30 -10.17
N LEU A 118 11.90 -2.01 -8.89
CA LEU A 118 11.50 -0.68 -8.43
C LEU A 118 12.56 0.34 -8.87
N THR A 119 13.83 0.08 -8.54
CA THR A 119 14.95 0.98 -8.82
C THR A 119 15.13 1.25 -10.32
N HIS A 120 15.02 0.23 -11.16
CA HIS A 120 15.44 0.32 -12.57
C HIS A 120 14.31 0.34 -13.60
N LYS A 121 13.08 -0.01 -13.22
CA LYS A 121 11.90 0.06 -14.11
C LYS A 121 10.95 1.18 -13.69
N LEU A 122 10.53 1.16 -12.43
CA LEU A 122 9.46 2.03 -11.94
C LEU A 122 9.98 3.44 -11.63
N PHE A 123 11.24 3.60 -11.18
CA PHE A 123 11.88 4.91 -11.06
C PHE A 123 12.51 5.37 -12.38
N VAL A 124 11.84 6.33 -13.04
CA VAL A 124 12.22 6.87 -14.37
C VAL A 124 13.68 7.38 -14.43
N GLY A 125 14.20 7.92 -13.32
CA GLY A 125 15.57 8.47 -13.26
C GLY A 125 16.69 7.44 -13.29
N ASN A 126 16.41 6.16 -13.00
CA ASN A 126 17.41 5.09 -12.84
C ASN A 126 17.24 3.96 -13.87
N ARG A 127 16.52 4.21 -14.97
CA ARG A 127 16.31 3.23 -16.05
C ARG A 127 17.63 2.82 -16.69
N LEU A 128 17.81 1.52 -16.90
CA LEU A 128 19.04 0.96 -17.48
C LEU A 128 19.14 1.36 -18.97
N PRO A 129 20.12 2.20 -19.37
CA PRO A 129 20.17 2.75 -20.74
C PRO A 129 20.36 1.71 -21.85
N THR A 130 20.88 0.53 -21.50
CA THR A 130 21.18 -0.56 -22.43
C THR A 130 20.04 -1.58 -22.56
N LYS A 131 18.99 -1.50 -21.74
CA LYS A 131 17.86 -2.45 -21.78
C LYS A 131 16.92 -2.07 -22.92
N LYS A 132 16.90 -2.88 -23.98
CA LYS A 132 16.16 -2.60 -25.23
C LYS A 132 14.64 -2.61 -25.06
N LYS A 133 14.14 -3.38 -24.10
CA LYS A 133 12.73 -3.43 -23.72
C LYS A 133 12.57 -2.81 -22.34
N VAL A 134 12.46 -1.49 -22.31
CA VAL A 134 12.32 -0.72 -21.06
C VAL A 134 11.03 -1.09 -20.34
N ASP A 135 10.00 -1.50 -21.09
CA ASP A 135 8.66 -1.72 -20.56
C ASP A 135 8.38 -3.19 -20.18
N SER A 136 9.19 -4.15 -20.65
CA SER A 136 8.97 -5.58 -20.39
C SER A 136 9.48 -6.01 -19.00
N LEU A 137 8.64 -6.76 -18.27
CA LEU A 137 8.99 -7.38 -16.99
C LEU A 137 9.80 -8.67 -17.21
N GLU A 138 11.10 -8.52 -17.49
CA GLU A 138 12.05 -9.64 -17.67
C GLU A 138 12.90 -9.82 -16.39
N TYR A 139 12.31 -10.37 -15.33
CA TYR A 139 12.95 -10.67 -14.05
C TYR A 139 12.59 -12.09 -13.60
N ASN A 140 13.53 -12.80 -12.97
CA ASN A 140 13.40 -14.21 -12.65
C ASN A 140 14.14 -14.54 -11.33
N MET A 141 13.58 -15.45 -10.53
CA MET A 141 14.08 -15.90 -9.23
C MET A 141 14.79 -17.27 -9.27
N GLY A 142 14.95 -17.83 -10.47
CA GLY A 142 15.55 -19.11 -10.76
C GLY A 142 14.60 -20.29 -10.56
N ASN A 143 14.90 -21.40 -11.22
CA ASN A 143 14.06 -22.62 -11.21
C ASN A 143 13.89 -23.26 -9.82
N GLY A 144 14.67 -22.86 -8.82
CA GLY A 144 14.52 -23.43 -7.48
C GLY A 144 13.23 -23.00 -6.77
N THR A 145 12.46 -22.06 -7.34
CA THR A 145 11.07 -21.75 -6.93
C THR A 145 10.16 -22.98 -7.03
N GLN A 146 10.50 -23.98 -7.86
CA GLN A 146 9.75 -25.24 -7.96
C GLN A 146 9.64 -25.95 -6.60
N LYS A 147 10.65 -25.81 -5.73
CA LYS A 147 10.60 -26.36 -4.37
C LYS A 147 9.51 -25.72 -3.52
N LEU A 148 9.17 -24.46 -3.77
CA LEU A 148 8.04 -23.79 -3.10
C LEU A 148 6.70 -24.32 -3.62
N ALA A 149 6.62 -24.61 -4.92
CA ALA A 149 5.45 -25.26 -5.52
C ALA A 149 5.24 -26.66 -4.94
N GLU A 150 6.31 -27.44 -4.80
CA GLU A 150 6.29 -28.76 -4.15
C GLU A 150 5.85 -28.66 -2.67
N LEU A 151 6.36 -27.66 -1.94
CA LEU A 151 6.06 -27.46 -0.51
C LEU A 151 4.60 -27.05 -0.26
N GLY A 152 4.06 -26.13 -1.08
CA GLY A 152 2.73 -25.55 -0.86
C GLY A 152 1.63 -26.10 -1.77
N GLY A 153 1.97 -26.86 -2.81
CA GLY A 153 1.02 -27.42 -3.78
C GLY A 153 0.40 -26.40 -4.74
N GLY A 154 1.13 -25.34 -5.12
CA GLY A 154 0.62 -24.25 -5.97
C GLY A 154 1.48 -23.97 -7.20
N GLN A 155 0.92 -23.21 -8.14
CA GLN A 155 1.57 -22.87 -9.42
C GLN A 155 2.23 -21.49 -9.36
N TYR A 156 1.67 -20.59 -8.57
CA TYR A 156 2.15 -19.22 -8.42
C TYR A 156 2.44 -18.90 -6.96
N GLY A 157 3.37 -17.98 -6.72
CA GLY A 157 3.69 -17.44 -5.41
C GLY A 157 3.39 -15.95 -5.34
N LEU A 158 2.51 -15.54 -4.43
CA LEU A 158 2.24 -14.14 -4.11
C LEU A 158 3.07 -13.73 -2.89
N PHE A 159 3.90 -12.71 -3.09
CA PHE A 159 4.71 -12.08 -2.06
C PHE A 159 4.18 -10.68 -1.79
N PHE A 160 4.13 -10.30 -0.51
CA PHE A 160 3.63 -9.02 -0.06
C PHE A 160 4.64 -8.40 0.92
N CYS A 161 5.05 -7.16 0.70
CA CYS A 161 6.03 -6.47 1.53
C CYS A 161 5.55 -5.04 1.82
N THR A 162 5.61 -4.65 3.09
CA THR A 162 5.37 -3.26 3.51
C THR A 162 6.38 -2.83 4.56
N TYR A 163 6.80 -1.58 4.47
CA TYR A 163 7.66 -0.92 5.42
C TYR A 163 7.14 0.49 5.65
N ASP A 164 6.78 0.78 6.90
CA ASP A 164 6.23 2.05 7.32
C ASP A 164 7.03 2.65 8.47
N SER A 165 7.29 3.95 8.39
CA SER A 165 8.00 4.70 9.42
C SER A 165 7.29 6.03 9.62
N TYR A 166 6.59 6.19 10.74
CA TYR A 166 5.79 7.38 11.04
C TYR A 166 6.61 8.43 11.77
N GLY A 167 6.53 9.70 11.36
CA GLY A 167 7.31 10.76 12.00
C GLY A 167 6.98 10.95 13.48
N SER A 168 8.03 11.05 14.31
CA SER A 168 7.90 11.32 15.74
C SER A 168 7.30 12.69 16.06
N ALA A 169 6.94 12.92 17.31
CA ALA A 169 6.48 14.23 17.78
C ALA A 169 7.49 15.35 17.44
N GLY A 170 8.78 15.08 17.63
CA GLY A 170 9.85 16.02 17.27
C GLY A 170 9.93 16.30 15.77
N ARG A 171 9.73 15.27 14.93
CA ARG A 171 9.68 15.43 13.46
C ARG A 171 8.44 16.19 12.99
N LYS A 172 7.27 15.95 13.60
CA LYS A 172 6.05 16.73 13.34
C LYS A 172 6.23 18.20 13.73
N ALA A 173 6.89 18.49 14.86
CA ALA A 173 7.25 19.86 15.24
C ALA A 173 8.22 20.50 14.24
N ALA A 174 9.23 19.76 13.75
CA ALA A 174 10.15 20.24 12.71
C ALA A 174 9.42 20.55 11.39
N GLN A 175 8.41 19.76 11.00
CA GLN A 175 7.55 20.05 9.84
C GLN A 175 6.77 21.35 10.03
N ALA A 176 6.18 21.58 11.21
CA ALA A 176 5.46 22.82 11.49
C ALA A 176 6.38 24.05 11.42
N VAL A 177 7.59 23.96 11.97
CA VAL A 177 8.60 25.03 11.88
C VAL A 177 9.06 25.25 10.43
N GLY A 178 9.32 24.18 9.67
CA GLY A 178 9.71 24.27 8.26
C GLY A 178 8.63 24.91 7.39
N MET A 179 7.36 24.60 7.66
CA MET A 179 6.21 25.21 7.01
C MET A 179 6.04 26.68 7.38
N LEU A 180 6.30 27.05 8.64
CA LEU A 180 6.35 28.47 9.02
C LEU A 180 7.49 29.21 8.31
N GLY A 181 8.63 28.55 8.12
CA GLY A 181 9.76 29.05 7.33
C GLY A 181 9.38 29.39 5.88
N CYS A 182 8.37 28.71 5.31
CA CYS A 182 7.84 29.07 3.99
C CYS A 182 7.22 30.48 3.95
N LEU A 183 6.64 30.96 5.05
CA LEU A 183 6.06 32.31 5.09
C LEU A 183 7.13 33.41 4.94
N ILE A 184 8.38 33.11 5.28
CA ILE A 184 9.52 34.04 5.19
C ILE A 184 10.49 33.68 4.05
N GLY A 185 10.08 32.81 3.13
CA GLY A 185 10.88 32.42 1.95
C GLY A 185 12.03 31.44 2.22
N ALA A 186 12.09 30.86 3.42
CA ALA A 186 13.09 29.87 3.83
C ALA A 186 12.48 28.47 3.95
N CYS A 187 11.66 28.09 2.98
CA CYS A 187 10.95 26.80 2.95
C CYS A 187 11.90 25.62 3.18
N VAL A 188 11.57 24.77 4.15
CA VAL A 188 12.14 23.43 4.31
C VAL A 188 11.00 22.44 4.40
N ILE A 189 10.85 21.59 3.38
CA ILE A 189 9.84 20.52 3.36
C ILE A 189 10.45 19.27 3.99
N VAL A 190 9.91 18.84 5.12
CA VAL A 190 10.31 17.62 5.83
C VAL A 190 9.29 16.53 5.50
N PRO A 191 9.70 15.39 4.90
CA PRO A 191 8.77 14.29 4.63
C PRO A 191 8.09 13.77 5.92
N SER A 192 6.82 13.37 5.80
CA SER A 192 5.97 12.92 6.91
C SER A 192 6.40 11.58 7.52
N GLY A 193 7.13 10.78 6.74
CA GLY A 193 7.56 9.43 7.08
C GLY A 193 8.07 8.70 5.85
N VAL A 194 8.32 7.40 6.00
CA VAL A 194 8.62 6.49 4.90
C VAL A 194 7.48 5.48 4.81
N HIS A 195 6.87 5.37 3.63
CA HIS A 195 5.80 4.41 3.36
C HIS A 195 6.16 3.70 2.05
N ILE A 196 6.60 2.46 2.16
CA ILE A 196 6.99 1.63 1.01
C ILE A 196 6.15 0.37 1.06
N GLY A 197 5.50 0.06 -0.06
CA GLY A 197 4.83 -1.22 -0.22
C GLY A 197 5.04 -1.74 -1.62
N TYR A 198 5.20 -3.05 -1.73
CA TYR A 198 5.15 -3.74 -3.02
C TYR A 198 4.63 -5.17 -2.87
N ALA A 199 3.96 -5.63 -3.91
CA ALA A 199 3.48 -6.99 -4.05
C ALA A 199 3.96 -7.56 -5.39
N GLY A 200 4.13 -8.87 -5.47
CA GLY A 200 4.54 -9.51 -6.71
C GLY A 200 4.11 -10.96 -6.81
N LEU A 201 3.80 -11.36 -8.03
CA LEU A 201 3.36 -12.70 -8.40
C LEU A 201 4.46 -13.38 -9.21
N VAL A 202 4.85 -14.56 -8.77
CA VAL A 202 5.92 -15.36 -9.35
C VAL A 202 5.34 -16.66 -9.88
N ASP A 203 5.65 -17.00 -11.12
CA ASP A 203 5.42 -18.34 -11.66
C ASP A 203 6.43 -19.30 -11.03
N LEU A 204 5.95 -20.28 -10.25
CA LEU A 204 6.85 -21.13 -9.47
C LEU A 204 7.53 -22.22 -10.32
N GLU A 205 6.99 -22.54 -11.49
CA GLU A 205 7.61 -23.50 -12.42
C GLU A 205 8.87 -22.89 -13.07
N THR A 206 8.75 -21.66 -13.55
CA THR A 206 9.83 -20.96 -14.28
C THR A 206 10.68 -20.05 -13.40
N GLY A 207 10.14 -19.60 -12.27
CA GLY A 207 10.70 -18.57 -11.41
C GLY A 207 10.48 -17.14 -11.94
N ASP A 208 9.70 -16.97 -13.01
CA ASP A 208 9.47 -15.65 -13.60
C ASP A 208 8.61 -14.75 -12.71
N LEU A 209 9.02 -13.50 -12.54
CA LEU A 209 8.16 -12.47 -11.98
C LEU A 209 7.16 -12.05 -13.06
N VAL A 210 5.91 -12.49 -12.91
CA VAL A 210 4.86 -12.31 -13.91
C VAL A 210 4.00 -11.07 -13.66
N TRP A 211 3.98 -10.58 -12.43
CA TRP A 211 3.34 -9.32 -12.07
C TRP A 211 4.00 -8.71 -10.84
N VAL A 212 4.03 -7.38 -10.77
CA VAL A 212 4.54 -6.62 -9.64
C VAL A 212 3.83 -5.28 -9.56
N ASN A 213 3.52 -4.85 -8.34
CA ASN A 213 2.99 -3.53 -8.06
C ASN A 213 3.75 -2.89 -6.90
N ALA A 214 4.09 -1.62 -7.04
CA ALA A 214 4.72 -0.79 -6.05
C ALA A 214 4.17 0.64 -6.15
N ASP A 215 3.26 1.00 -5.25
CA ASP A 215 2.78 2.37 -5.16
C ASP A 215 3.79 3.21 -4.35
N GLY A 216 4.27 4.31 -4.93
CA GLY A 216 5.08 5.32 -4.23
C GLY A 216 4.25 6.31 -3.41
N SER A 217 2.92 6.26 -3.53
CA SER A 217 1.94 7.07 -2.80
C SER A 217 1.05 6.19 -1.91
N MET A 218 1.67 5.25 -1.19
CA MET A 218 0.98 4.44 -0.18
C MET A 218 0.38 5.35 0.88
N GLY A 219 -0.95 5.32 0.98
CA GLY A 219 -1.69 6.07 1.97
C GLY A 219 -2.25 5.15 3.06
N GLY A 220 -2.74 5.77 4.13
CA GLY A 220 -3.38 5.05 5.23
C GLY A 220 -2.37 4.58 6.27
N ASP A 221 -2.82 4.56 7.53
CA ASP A 221 -2.04 4.03 8.64
C ASP A 221 -2.30 2.52 8.77
N VAL A 222 -1.30 1.70 8.49
CA VAL A 222 -1.44 0.23 8.55
C VAL A 222 -1.69 -0.31 9.96
N ARG A 223 -1.57 0.53 10.99
CA ARG A 223 -1.94 0.20 12.37
C ARG A 223 -3.44 0.32 12.61
N GLU A 224 -4.16 0.97 11.69
CA GLU A 224 -5.60 1.17 11.72
C GLU A 224 -6.27 0.30 10.64
N LEU A 225 -7.49 -0.17 10.91
CA LEU A 225 -8.22 -1.07 10.01
C LEU A 225 -8.41 -0.47 8.61
N GLU A 226 -8.88 0.78 8.52
CA GLU A 226 -9.11 1.47 7.24
C GLU A 226 -7.81 1.65 6.46
N GLY A 227 -6.70 1.94 7.15
CA GLY A 227 -5.41 2.08 6.51
C GLY A 227 -4.86 0.75 5.99
N ALA A 228 -5.05 -0.34 6.72
CA ALA A 228 -4.71 -1.69 6.26
C ALA A 228 -5.54 -2.11 5.03
N GLN A 229 -6.85 -1.84 5.03
CA GLN A 229 -7.74 -2.07 3.90
C GLN A 229 -7.27 -1.35 2.65
N LYS A 230 -7.04 -0.04 2.79
CA LYS A 230 -6.52 0.79 1.70
C LYS A 230 -5.18 0.26 1.18
N ARG A 231 -4.28 -0.15 2.08
CA ARG A 231 -2.96 -0.66 1.73
C ARG A 231 -3.05 -1.94 0.88
N VAL A 232 -3.88 -2.90 1.30
CA VAL A 232 -4.09 -4.15 0.57
C VAL A 232 -4.70 -3.87 -0.80
N ALA A 233 -5.73 -3.01 -0.87
CA ALA A 233 -6.36 -2.64 -2.13
C ALA A 233 -5.37 -1.97 -3.10
N GLN A 234 -4.57 -1.01 -2.63
CA GLN A 234 -3.55 -0.34 -3.44
C GLN A 234 -2.49 -1.33 -3.94
N LEU A 235 -2.08 -2.29 -3.11
CA LEU A 235 -1.06 -3.26 -3.48
C LEU A 235 -1.54 -4.32 -4.45
N LEU A 236 -2.82 -4.66 -4.42
CA LEU A 236 -3.45 -5.62 -5.32
C LEU A 236 -4.11 -4.95 -6.54
N GLU A 237 -3.93 -3.64 -6.70
CA GLU A 237 -4.36 -2.92 -7.91
C GLU A 237 -3.69 -3.51 -9.16
N ASP A 238 -4.46 -3.62 -10.24
CA ASP A 238 -4.05 -4.28 -11.49
C ASP A 238 -3.59 -5.73 -11.35
N PHE A 239 -4.00 -6.44 -10.28
CA PHE A 239 -3.72 -7.86 -10.14
C PHE A 239 -4.30 -8.65 -11.34
N PRO A 240 -3.55 -9.60 -11.94
CA PRO A 240 -4.04 -10.29 -13.12
C PRO A 240 -5.31 -11.09 -12.83
N LEU A 241 -6.32 -10.93 -13.68
CA LEU A 241 -7.57 -11.68 -13.58
C LEU A 241 -7.45 -13.01 -14.34
N PRO A 242 -8.30 -14.01 -14.04
CA PRO A 242 -8.43 -15.19 -14.89
C PRO A 242 -8.66 -14.76 -16.33
N ALA A 243 -8.02 -15.41 -17.30
CA ALA A 243 -8.39 -15.20 -18.70
C ALA A 243 -9.88 -15.50 -18.84
N GLU A 244 -10.68 -14.55 -19.36
CA GLU A 244 -12.14 -14.73 -19.49
C GLU A 244 -12.44 -16.06 -20.19
N GLY A 245 -12.84 -17.05 -19.39
CA GLY A 245 -13.38 -18.29 -19.90
C GLY A 245 -14.68 -17.95 -20.60
N THR A 246 -14.78 -18.32 -21.88
CA THR A 246 -16.06 -18.40 -22.58
C THR A 246 -16.95 -19.41 -21.85
N VAL A 247 -17.68 -18.94 -20.85
CA VAL A 247 -18.86 -19.62 -20.32
C VAL A 247 -20.02 -19.03 -21.12
N GLY A 248 -20.42 -19.77 -22.16
CA GLY A 248 -21.67 -19.59 -22.92
C GLY A 248 -22.30 -18.20 -22.95
N GLY A 249 -21.92 -17.40 -23.96
CA GLY A 249 -22.74 -16.36 -24.60
C GLY A 249 -23.68 -15.52 -23.73
N ALA A 250 -23.20 -14.36 -23.30
CA ALA A 250 -23.97 -13.11 -23.39
C ALA A 250 -23.01 -11.93 -23.24
N VAL A 251 -22.71 -11.27 -24.36
CA VAL A 251 -22.07 -9.95 -24.37
C VAL A 251 -23.02 -8.97 -23.71
N ILE A 252 -22.76 -8.56 -22.47
CA ILE A 252 -23.38 -7.36 -21.91
C ILE A 252 -22.40 -6.21 -22.05
N LYS A 253 -22.53 -5.54 -23.20
CA LYS A 253 -21.99 -4.23 -23.46
C LYS A 253 -22.96 -3.23 -22.81
N THR A 254 -22.70 -2.77 -21.59
CA THR A 254 -23.45 -1.63 -21.06
C THR A 254 -22.60 -0.39 -21.22
N ALA A 255 -22.86 0.30 -22.34
CA ALA A 255 -22.43 1.65 -22.59
C ALA A 255 -23.18 2.60 -21.65
N VAL A 256 -22.43 3.55 -21.09
CA VAL A 256 -22.95 4.82 -20.57
C VAL A 256 -23.63 5.56 -21.71
N THR A 257 -24.88 5.97 -21.54
CA THR A 257 -25.47 7.07 -22.34
C THR A 257 -26.45 7.87 -21.48
N GLU A 258 -26.18 9.16 -21.51
CA GLU A 258 -26.86 10.34 -21.02
C GLU A 258 -28.21 10.60 -21.72
N GLN A 259 -28.97 11.56 -21.17
CA GLN A 259 -30.16 12.27 -21.71
C GLN A 259 -31.51 11.68 -21.27
N ALA A 260 -32.30 12.32 -20.41
CA ALA A 260 -32.90 13.67 -20.41
C ALA A 260 -34.28 13.73 -21.10
N GLU A 261 -35.23 14.24 -20.29
CA GLU A 261 -36.39 15.09 -20.62
C GLU A 261 -37.74 14.51 -21.10
N THR A 262 -38.77 14.88 -20.31
CA THR A 262 -40.17 15.25 -20.66
C THR A 262 -41.06 14.19 -21.35
N GLU A 263 -42.29 13.90 -20.92
CA GLU A 263 -43.42 14.82 -20.68
C GLU A 263 -44.60 14.06 -20.02
N GLU A 264 -45.41 14.79 -19.21
CA GLU A 264 -46.88 14.73 -18.97
C GLU A 264 -47.68 13.40 -18.92
N ALA A 265 -48.77 13.22 -18.17
CA ALA A 265 -49.53 13.99 -17.16
C ALA A 265 -50.68 13.07 -16.65
N THR A 266 -51.50 13.60 -15.74
CA THR A 266 -52.79 13.12 -15.16
C THR A 266 -52.65 12.43 -13.79
N GLN A 267 -52.72 13.12 -12.64
CA GLN A 267 -53.82 13.88 -11.99
C GLN A 267 -54.85 13.00 -11.25
N GLU A 268 -54.84 13.09 -9.91
CA GLU A 268 -55.96 13.16 -8.93
C GLU A 268 -55.36 12.84 -7.55
N ASP A 269 -55.30 13.76 -6.58
CA ASP A 269 -56.37 14.38 -5.77
C ASP A 269 -56.18 13.93 -4.31
N ALA A 270 -55.85 14.90 -3.45
CA ALA A 270 -56.26 15.05 -2.06
C ALA A 270 -55.16 15.85 -1.31
N GLY A 271 -55.38 17.15 -1.21
CA GLY A 271 -54.63 17.99 -0.29
C GLY A 271 -55.03 17.71 1.16
N ILE A 272 -54.07 17.85 2.08
CA ILE A 272 -54.31 18.42 3.41
C ILE A 272 -53.06 19.19 3.83
N THR A 273 -53.36 20.38 4.33
CA THR A 273 -52.56 21.51 4.81
C THR A 273 -51.71 21.22 6.04
N GLY A 274 -50.56 21.89 6.17
CA GLY A 274 -49.90 22.13 7.46
C GLY A 274 -48.40 22.43 7.36
N GLU A 275 -48.03 23.72 7.42
CA GLU A 275 -46.67 24.25 7.58
C GLU A 275 -46.20 24.18 9.07
N PRO A 276 -44.98 24.63 9.47
CA PRO A 276 -44.10 23.87 10.36
C PRO A 276 -43.86 24.55 11.73
N ASP A 277 -43.37 23.79 12.71
CA ASP A 277 -42.75 24.31 13.96
C ASP A 277 -41.61 23.34 14.31
N GLU A 278 -40.33 23.75 14.31
CA GLU A 278 -39.60 24.53 15.32
C GLU A 278 -39.39 23.79 16.67
N LYS A 279 -38.09 23.64 17.02
CA LYS A 279 -37.47 23.28 18.32
C LYS A 279 -37.54 21.82 18.82
N VAL A 280 -36.36 21.22 19.05
CA VAL A 280 -35.88 20.84 20.40
C VAL A 280 -34.34 20.91 20.45
N GLU A 281 -33.84 21.64 21.44
CA GLU A 281 -32.44 21.80 21.86
C GLU A 281 -31.87 20.60 22.65
N ALA A 282 -30.55 20.46 22.58
CA ALA A 282 -29.58 20.20 23.66
C ALA A 282 -29.87 19.21 24.82
N ALA A 283 -28.96 18.24 25.00
CA ALA A 283 -28.24 17.83 26.23
C ALA A 283 -27.37 16.61 25.84
N VAL A 284 -26.15 16.35 26.34
CA VAL A 284 -25.67 16.30 27.72
C VAL A 284 -24.14 16.44 27.72
N GLU A 285 -23.64 17.26 28.64
CA GLU A 285 -22.26 17.30 29.13
C GLU A 285 -22.33 16.82 30.59
N GLU A 286 -21.60 15.77 30.98
CA GLU A 286 -21.16 15.60 32.38
C GLU A 286 -19.94 14.68 32.50
N THR A 287 -18.93 15.24 33.16
CA THR A 287 -17.61 14.73 33.56
C THR A 287 -17.69 13.77 34.75
N ILE A 288 -16.92 12.68 34.76
CA ILE A 288 -16.38 12.09 36.00
C ILE A 288 -14.92 11.68 35.80
N GLU A 289 -14.08 12.23 36.66
CA GLU A 289 -12.66 12.05 36.87
C GLU A 289 -12.47 11.08 38.07
N SER A 290 -11.64 10.03 37.96
CA SER A 290 -11.02 9.36 39.13
C SER A 290 -9.88 8.40 38.77
N GLU A 291 -8.66 8.89 39.02
CA GLU A 291 -7.44 8.26 39.59
C GLU A 291 -6.61 7.16 38.87
N PRO A 292 -5.26 7.25 38.93
CA PRO A 292 -4.33 6.31 38.31
C PRO A 292 -3.91 5.16 39.24
N VAL A 293 -3.71 3.97 38.65
CA VAL A 293 -3.19 2.77 39.33
C VAL A 293 -1.66 2.84 39.37
N GLU A 294 -1.07 2.86 40.58
CA GLU A 294 0.37 2.70 40.79
C GLU A 294 0.83 1.25 40.51
N PRO A 295 2.03 1.03 39.95
CA PRO A 295 2.60 -0.31 39.82
C PRO A 295 3.33 -0.74 41.11
N VAL A 296 2.95 -1.92 41.62
CA VAL A 296 3.62 -2.65 42.69
C VAL A 296 5.01 -3.09 42.23
N VAL A 297 6.04 -2.60 42.91
CA VAL A 297 7.43 -3.02 42.75
C VAL A 297 7.72 -4.11 43.79
N GLU A 298 7.96 -5.35 43.36
CA GLU A 298 8.53 -6.39 44.21
C GLU A 298 10.07 -6.33 44.19
N PRO A 299 10.76 -6.47 45.34
CA PRO A 299 12.21 -6.47 45.38
C PRO A 299 12.77 -7.88 45.13
N VAL A 300 13.51 -8.07 44.02
CA VAL A 300 14.37 -9.24 43.86
C VAL A 300 15.67 -9.02 44.63
N SER A 301 15.84 -9.88 45.64
CA SER A 301 17.00 -10.03 46.50
C SER A 301 18.28 -10.33 45.71
N SER A 302 19.34 -9.62 46.07
CA SER A 302 20.73 -9.87 45.69
C SER A 302 21.31 -11.07 46.44
N GLU A 303 21.94 -12.01 45.73
CA GLU A 303 22.94 -12.94 46.30
C GLU A 303 24.19 -13.01 45.40
N PRO A 304 25.39 -13.26 45.97
CA PRO A 304 26.67 -12.87 45.37
C PRO A 304 27.37 -13.95 44.54
N ALA A 305 28.36 -13.47 43.80
CA ALA A 305 29.28 -14.18 42.93
C ALA A 305 29.91 -15.45 43.52
N SER A 306 29.94 -16.50 42.69
CA SER A 306 30.81 -17.66 42.84
C SER A 306 31.80 -17.69 41.68
N THR A 307 33.08 -17.46 41.99
CA THR A 307 34.25 -17.80 41.15
C THR A 307 34.40 -19.32 41.01
N PRO A 308 34.92 -19.82 39.87
CA PRO A 308 35.67 -21.06 39.87
C PRO A 308 37.17 -20.79 39.81
N THR A 309 37.87 -21.48 40.70
CA THR A 309 39.31 -21.73 40.70
C THR A 309 39.61 -22.95 39.83
N ASP A 310 40.69 -22.88 39.05
CA ASP A 310 41.38 -23.94 38.26
C ASP A 310 40.55 -24.86 37.33
#